data_AF-A0A813EXW4-F1
#
_entry.id   AF-A0A813EXW4-F1
#
_cell.length_a   1.000
_cell.length_b   1.000
_cell.length_c   1.000
_cell.angle_alpha   90.00
_cell.angle_beta   90.00
_cell.angle_gamma   90.00
#
_symmetry.space_group_name_H-M   'P 1'
#
loop_
_entity.id
_entity.type
_entity.pdbx_description
1 polymer ?
#
loop_
_entity_poly.entity_id
_entity_poly.type
_entity_poly.pdbx_seq_one_letter_code
_entity_poly.pdbx_strand_id
1 'polypeptide(L)'
;MSQVRGESIFDKDEDLYDMQSFHFPQRTAKLAPDADLYEVAQKLGIEFFIVCFVDVFGVLRSKMVPAEAIKFIQKEGAGFAPMATWHDYGPECADMTAIPDASTLIQVPFQKDLGFVIGDLYIEGQKVQ
;
A
#
# COMPACT_ATOMS: atom_id res chain seq x y z
N MET A 1 -42.66 -44.06 -1.77
CA MET A 1 -41.84 -43.07 -2.49
C MET A 1 -41.37 -42.04 -1.47
N SER A 2 -40.10 -42.16 -1.07
CA SER A 2 -39.46 -41.33 -0.03
C SER A 2 -39.10 -39.97 -0.65
N GLN A 3 -39.55 -38.89 -0.03
CA GLN A 3 -39.26 -37.53 -0.48
C GLN A 3 -38.02 -37.04 0.27
N VAL A 4 -36.87 -37.02 -0.43
CA VAL A 4 -35.61 -36.47 0.07
C VAL A 4 -35.73 -34.94 0.02
N ARG A 5 -35.77 -34.31 1.19
CA ARG A 5 -35.78 -32.85 1.36
C ARG A 5 -34.32 -32.39 1.28
N GLY A 6 -33.99 -31.55 0.29
CA GLY A 6 -32.65 -31.00 0.13
C GLY A 6 -32.28 -30.11 1.30
N GLU A 7 -31.22 -30.48 2.02
CA GLU A 7 -30.57 -29.61 2.99
C GLU A 7 -29.63 -28.67 2.22
N SER A 8 -29.92 -27.37 2.35
CA SER A 8 -29.05 -26.29 1.88
C SER A 8 -27.83 -26.23 2.80
N ILE A 9 -26.66 -26.55 2.23
CA ILE A 9 -25.30 -26.44 2.80
C ILE A 9 -24.88 -25.03 3.24
N PHE A 10 -25.80 -24.07 3.24
CA PHE A 10 -25.56 -22.70 3.71
C PHE A 10 -26.35 -22.46 4.99
N ASP A 11 -25.66 -22.56 6.11
CA ASP A 11 -26.17 -22.12 7.41
C ASP A 11 -26.06 -20.59 7.45
N LYS A 12 -27.18 -19.92 7.15
CA LYS A 12 -27.22 -18.48 6.86
C LYS A 12 -26.92 -17.58 8.06
N ASP A 13 -26.70 -18.16 9.23
CA ASP A 13 -26.53 -17.44 10.48
C ASP A 13 -25.07 -17.46 11.02
N GLU A 14 -24.17 -18.31 10.49
CA GLU A 14 -22.76 -18.36 10.92
C GLU A 14 -21.78 -17.55 10.03
N ASP A 15 -22.17 -17.24 8.79
CA ASP A 15 -21.34 -16.46 7.84
C ASP A 15 -21.53 -14.94 7.96
N LEU A 16 -22.41 -14.48 8.86
CA LEU A 16 -22.53 -13.08 9.25
C LEU A 16 -21.37 -12.74 10.20
N TYR A 17 -20.16 -12.79 9.65
CA TYR A 17 -18.96 -12.22 10.22
C TYR A 17 -19.30 -10.89 10.88
N ASP A 18 -18.84 -10.77 12.12
CA ASP A 18 -19.05 -9.70 13.07
C ASP A 18 -18.67 -8.32 12.50
N MET A 19 -19.59 -7.74 11.71
CA MET A 19 -19.47 -6.37 11.16
C MET A 19 -19.48 -5.30 12.25
N GLN A 20 -19.75 -5.68 13.52
CA GLN A 20 -19.77 -4.78 14.67
C GLN A 20 -18.46 -4.79 15.46
N SER A 21 -17.65 -5.85 15.35
CA SER A 21 -16.28 -5.92 15.88
C SER A 21 -15.25 -5.16 15.05
N PHE A 22 -15.64 -4.61 13.90
CA PHE A 22 -14.79 -3.76 13.08
C PHE A 22 -14.60 -2.40 13.75
N HIS A 23 -13.87 -2.40 14.88
CA HIS A 23 -13.37 -1.20 15.51
C HIS A 23 -12.33 -0.59 14.59
N PHE A 24 -12.75 0.39 13.79
CA PHE A 24 -11.82 1.21 13.05
C PHE A 24 -10.89 1.89 14.05
N PRO A 25 -9.57 1.61 14.03
CA PRO A 25 -8.65 2.28 14.92
C PRO A 25 -8.77 3.79 14.70
N GLN A 26 -8.90 4.52 15.80
CA GLN A 26 -8.86 5.98 15.78
C GLN A 26 -7.59 6.42 15.06
N ARG A 27 -7.71 7.40 14.15
CA ARG A 27 -6.61 7.92 13.32
C ARG A 27 -5.35 8.12 14.18
N THR A 28 -4.31 7.35 13.92
CA THR A 28 -3.00 7.54 14.56
C THR A 28 -2.54 8.97 14.29
N ALA A 29 -1.83 9.57 15.25
CA ALA A 29 -1.25 10.90 15.07
C ALA A 29 -0.45 10.91 13.76
N LYS A 30 -0.68 11.92 12.92
CA LYS A 30 -0.05 12.03 11.60
C LYS A 30 1.47 12.08 11.80
N LEU A 31 2.21 11.15 11.20
CA LEU A 31 3.66 11.16 11.22
C LEU A 31 4.19 12.40 10.49
N ALA A 32 5.42 12.82 10.83
CA ALA A 32 6.14 13.77 9.99
C ALA A 32 6.45 13.12 8.62
N PRO A 33 6.48 13.88 7.51
CA PRO A 33 6.73 13.32 6.18
C PRO A 33 8.05 12.54 6.06
N ASP A 34 9.05 12.95 6.83
CA ASP A 34 10.42 12.43 6.88
C ASP A 34 10.65 11.45 8.05
N ALA A 35 9.60 11.01 8.75
CA ALA A 35 9.73 10.03 9.82
C ALA A 35 10.38 8.72 9.32
N ASP A 36 11.26 8.12 10.12
CA ASP A 36 11.95 6.86 9.78
C ASP A 36 10.92 5.70 9.71
N LEU A 37 10.58 5.26 8.50
CA LEU A 37 9.60 4.20 8.28
C LEU A 37 10.11 2.85 8.76
N TYR A 38 11.42 2.63 8.84
CA TYR A 38 11.97 1.38 9.38
C TYR A 38 11.69 1.28 10.88
N GLU A 39 11.93 2.36 11.63
CA GLU A 39 11.57 2.39 13.05
C GLU A 39 10.06 2.24 13.28
N VAL A 40 9.24 2.89 12.43
CA VAL A 40 7.79 2.77 12.49
C VAL A 40 7.35 1.32 12.18
N ALA A 41 7.99 0.67 11.20
CA ALA A 41 7.72 -0.73 10.86
C ALA A 41 7.91 -1.65 12.06
N GLN A 42 9.05 -1.52 12.74
CA GLN A 42 9.37 -2.31 13.93
C GLN A 42 8.37 -2.09 15.07
N LYS A 43 7.93 -0.85 15.27
CA LYS A 43 6.94 -0.51 16.32
C LYS A 43 5.55 -1.05 16.03
N LEU A 44 5.16 -1.09 14.75
CA LEU A 44 3.82 -1.50 14.32
C LEU A 44 3.73 -2.97 13.89
N GLY A 45 4.86 -3.67 13.80
CA GLY A 45 4.92 -5.05 13.31
C GLY A 45 4.67 -5.15 11.80
N ILE A 46 5.11 -4.16 11.02
CA ILE A 46 5.00 -4.16 9.56
C ILE A 46 6.23 -4.89 8.98
N GLU A 47 5.98 -5.88 8.14
CA GLU A 47 7.00 -6.67 7.42
C GLU A 47 7.15 -6.18 5.98
N PHE A 48 6.08 -5.67 5.37
CA PHE A 48 6.09 -5.19 3.99
C PHE A 48 5.40 -3.83 3.84
N PHE A 49 5.93 -3.01 2.94
CA PHE A 49 5.35 -1.76 2.50
C PHE A 49 4.86 -1.89 1.06
N ILE A 50 3.66 -1.41 0.79
CA ILE A 50 3.19 -1.10 -0.55
C ILE A 50 3.46 0.38 -0.79
N VAL A 51 4.54 0.67 -1.52
CA VAL A 51 4.88 2.03 -1.96
C VAL A 51 4.11 2.31 -3.24
N CYS A 52 3.26 3.34 -3.23
CA CYS A 52 2.37 3.65 -4.34
C CYS A 52 2.50 5.09 -4.82
N PHE A 53 2.06 5.32 -6.06
CA PHE A 53 1.73 6.63 -6.59
C PHE A 53 0.51 6.51 -7.52
N VAL A 54 -0.05 7.64 -7.93
CA VAL A 54 -1.20 7.71 -8.83
C VAL A 54 -0.73 8.31 -10.16
N ASP A 55 -1.03 7.65 -11.27
CA ASP A 55 -0.74 8.18 -12.61
C ASP A 55 -1.83 9.16 -13.10
N VAL A 56 -1.62 9.76 -14.28
CA VAL A 56 -2.48 10.82 -14.82
C VAL A 56 -3.94 10.40 -15.01
N PHE A 57 -4.23 9.11 -15.22
CA PHE A 57 -5.60 8.60 -15.33
C PHE A 57 -6.19 8.10 -14.00
N GLY A 58 -5.50 8.36 -12.90
CA GLY A 58 -5.95 7.94 -11.58
C GLY A 58 -5.65 6.47 -11.26
N VAL A 59 -4.82 5.79 -12.07
CA VAL A 59 -4.47 4.39 -11.79
C VAL A 59 -3.41 4.37 -10.69
N LEU A 60 -3.70 3.62 -9.63
CA LEU A 60 -2.75 3.38 -8.56
C LEU A 60 -1.67 2.40 -9.05
N ARG A 61 -0.41 2.82 -8.99
CA ARG A 61 0.76 2.00 -9.29
C ARG A 61 1.49 1.72 -8.00
N SER A 62 2.02 0.51 -7.85
CA SER A 62 2.63 0.09 -6.58
C SER A 62 3.79 -0.87 -6.73
N LYS A 63 4.62 -0.91 -5.70
CA LYS A 63 5.69 -1.89 -5.52
C LYS A 63 5.71 -2.36 -4.07
N MET A 64 5.80 -3.68 -3.90
CA MET A 64 5.96 -4.29 -2.59
C MET A 64 7.44 -4.25 -2.19
N VAL A 65 7.71 -3.73 -1.00
CA VAL A 65 9.04 -3.47 -0.46
C VAL A 65 9.12 -4.12 0.92
N PRO A 66 10.09 -5.01 1.19
CA PRO A 66 10.28 -5.55 2.53
C PRO A 66 10.77 -4.45 3.49
N ALA A 67 10.40 -4.53 4.76
CA ALA A 67 10.74 -3.52 5.76
C ALA A 67 12.25 -3.29 5.85
N GLU A 68 13.08 -4.31 5.64
CA GLU A 68 14.55 -4.21 5.64
C GLU A 68 15.08 -3.26 4.56
N ALA A 69 14.35 -3.09 3.44
CA ALA A 69 14.73 -2.22 2.34
C ALA A 69 14.11 -0.82 2.45
N ILE A 70 13.14 -0.58 3.35
CA ILE A 70 12.36 0.66 3.34
C ILE A 70 13.21 1.90 3.59
N LYS A 71 14.28 1.79 4.39
CA LYS A 71 15.20 2.89 4.68
C LYS A 71 15.94 3.38 3.43
N PHE A 72 16.32 2.44 2.56
CA PHE A 72 16.91 2.77 1.27
C PHE A 72 15.86 3.39 0.35
N ILE A 73 14.65 2.82 0.31
CA ILE A 73 13.55 3.31 -0.52
C ILE A 73 13.06 4.70 -0.08
N GLN A 74 13.10 5.05 1.21
CA GLN A 74 12.81 6.41 1.67
C GLN A 74 13.81 7.46 1.16
N LYS A 75 15.05 7.04 0.87
CA LYS A 75 16.11 7.94 0.44
C LYS A 75 16.22 8.02 -1.08
N GLU A 76 16.20 6.87 -1.74
CA GLU A 76 16.47 6.74 -3.18
C GLU A 76 15.18 6.52 -4.01
N GLY A 77 14.06 6.20 -3.36
CA GLY A 77 12.78 5.91 -3.99
C GLY A 77 12.66 4.50 -4.57
N ALA A 78 11.42 4.08 -4.80
CA ALA A 78 11.11 2.83 -5.47
C ALA A 78 11.11 3.04 -6.99
N GLY A 79 12.00 2.36 -7.71
CA GLY A 79 12.11 2.47 -9.17
C GLY A 79 10.94 1.83 -9.95
N PHE A 80 10.45 2.56 -10.95
CA PHE A 80 9.45 2.17 -11.95
C PHE A 80 9.89 2.64 -13.35
N ALA A 81 9.57 1.86 -14.37
CA ALA A 81 9.76 2.26 -15.76
C ALA A 81 8.64 3.23 -16.17
N PRO A 82 8.94 4.46 -16.61
CA PRO A 82 7.91 5.47 -16.82
C PRO A 82 7.01 5.17 -18.03
N MET A 83 7.54 4.53 -19.07
CA MET A 83 6.75 4.05 -20.22
C MET A 83 5.65 3.04 -19.84
N ALA A 84 5.82 2.29 -18.73
CA ALA A 84 4.80 1.36 -18.26
C ALA A 84 3.66 2.06 -17.50
N THR A 85 3.68 3.39 -17.45
CA THR A 85 2.73 4.23 -16.74
C THR A 85 2.10 5.24 -17.70
N TRP A 86 1.04 5.92 -17.26
CA TRP A 86 0.39 6.95 -18.06
C TRP A 86 0.99 8.34 -17.84
N HIS A 87 2.31 8.47 -17.89
CA HIS A 87 3.02 9.75 -17.74
C HIS A 87 3.63 10.28 -19.06
N ASP A 88 3.32 9.66 -20.20
CA ASP A 88 3.74 10.10 -21.55
C ASP A 88 5.27 10.15 -21.77
N TYR A 89 6.00 9.18 -21.20
CA TYR A 89 7.44 9.04 -21.37
C TYR A 89 7.81 7.88 -22.30
N GLY A 90 8.87 8.07 -23.11
CA GLY A 90 9.46 7.06 -23.98
C GLY A 90 10.22 5.93 -23.24
N PRO A 91 10.48 4.76 -23.88
CA PRO A 91 11.26 3.67 -23.28
C PRO A 91 12.74 4.04 -23.02
N GLU A 92 13.22 5.11 -23.66
CA GLU A 92 14.56 5.66 -23.49
C GLU A 92 14.71 6.52 -22.23
N CYS A 93 13.60 6.92 -21.61
CA CYS A 93 13.63 7.76 -20.41
C CYS A 93 14.22 6.97 -19.23
N ALA A 94 14.98 7.66 -18.38
CA ALA A 94 15.48 7.09 -17.13
C ALA A 94 14.32 6.61 -16.25
N ASP A 95 14.60 5.64 -15.36
CA ASP A 95 13.60 5.16 -14.41
C ASP A 95 13.08 6.31 -13.53
N MET A 96 11.77 6.30 -13.28
CA MET A 96 11.15 7.15 -12.28
C MET A 96 11.24 6.48 -10.91
N THR A 97 11.34 7.27 -9.86
CA THR A 97 11.44 6.79 -8.48
C THR A 97 10.30 7.37 -7.65
N ALA A 98 9.54 6.52 -6.96
CA ALA A 98 8.52 6.94 -6.01
C ALA A 98 9.14 7.03 -4.61
N ILE A 99 9.33 8.25 -4.09
CA ILE A 99 9.86 8.48 -2.75
C ILE A 99 8.70 8.55 -1.77
N PRO A 100 8.58 7.59 -0.83
CA PRO A 100 7.42 7.49 0.08
C PRO A 100 7.38 8.63 1.11
N ASP A 101 6.20 9.22 1.31
CA ASP A 101 5.89 10.20 2.36
C ASP A 101 5.35 9.46 3.60
N ALA A 102 6.11 9.44 4.69
CA ALA A 102 5.75 8.71 5.91
C ALA A 102 4.47 9.23 6.56
N SER A 103 4.08 10.50 6.32
CA SER A 103 2.84 11.09 6.83
C SER A 103 1.58 10.49 6.20
N THR A 104 1.73 9.75 5.10
CA THR A 104 0.66 9.05 4.39
C THR A 104 0.54 7.58 4.78
N LEU A 105 1.39 7.09 5.68
CA LEU A 105 1.38 5.69 6.10
C LEU A 105 0.02 5.29 6.67
N ILE A 106 -0.51 4.20 6.12
CA ILE A 106 -1.69 3.51 6.62
C ILE A 106 -1.28 2.05 6.86
N GLN A 107 -1.32 1.60 8.11
CA GLN A 107 -1.24 0.17 8.39
C GLN A 107 -2.57 -0.48 7.99
N VAL A 108 -2.51 -1.54 7.18
CA VAL A 108 -3.72 -2.17 6.64
C VAL A 108 -4.52 -2.79 7.80
N PRO A 109 -5.80 -2.40 8.01
CA PRO A 109 -6.52 -2.79 9.22
C PRO A 109 -6.67 -4.29 9.43
N PHE A 110 -6.86 -5.04 8.33
CA PHE A 110 -7.08 -6.49 8.30
C PHE A 110 -5.79 -7.30 8.04
N GLN A 111 -4.66 -6.65 7.75
CA GLN A 111 -3.36 -7.28 7.52
C GLN A 111 -2.25 -6.42 8.15
N LYS A 112 -1.94 -6.67 9.42
CA LYS A 112 -1.11 -5.77 10.23
C LYS A 112 0.37 -5.76 9.83
N ASP A 113 0.85 -6.85 9.23
CA ASP A 113 2.17 -6.99 8.63
C ASP A 113 2.37 -6.11 7.38
N LEU A 114 1.33 -5.43 6.90
CA LEU A 114 1.35 -4.64 5.68
C LEU A 114 1.11 -3.15 5.95
N GLY A 115 2.06 -2.32 5.51
CA GLY A 115 1.97 -0.86 5.48
C GLY A 115 1.70 -0.36 4.07
N PHE A 116 0.85 0.63 3.92
CA PHE A 116 0.58 1.31 2.65
C PHE A 116 1.08 2.74 2.72
N VAL A 117 1.86 3.19 1.74
CA VAL A 117 2.45 4.52 1.73
C VAL A 117 2.40 5.13 0.33
N ILE A 118 2.02 6.41 0.24
CA ILE A 118 2.02 7.18 -1.00
C ILE A 118 3.36 7.90 -1.13
N GLY A 119 3.93 7.87 -2.33
CA GLY A 119 5.15 8.57 -2.66
C GLY A 119 4.97 9.59 -3.78
N ASP A 120 5.85 10.60 -3.74
CA ASP A 120 6.03 11.55 -4.83
C ASP A 120 6.98 10.95 -5.88
N LEU A 121 6.70 11.22 -7.16
CA LEU A 121 7.53 10.75 -8.26
C LEU A 121 8.67 11.69 -8.59
N TYR A 122 9.84 11.12 -8.90
CA TYR A 122 11.02 11.84 -9.35
C TYR A 122 11.65 11.14 -10.57
N ILE A 123 12.10 11.92 -11.55
CA ILE A 123 12.95 11.46 -12.66
C ILE A 123 14.21 12.33 -12.63
N GLU A 124 15.38 11.69 -12.61
CA GLU A 124 16.68 12.40 -12.56
C GLU A 124 16.77 13.44 -11.42
N GLY A 125 16.14 13.17 -10.28
CA GLY A 125 16.10 14.06 -9.12
C GLY A 125 15.12 15.23 -9.24
N GLN A 126 14.41 15.35 -10.35
CA GLN A 126 13.35 16.35 -10.53
C GLN A 126 12.00 15.73 -10.24
N LYS A 127 11.19 16.43 -9.43
CA LYS A 127 9.82 16.00 -9.12
C LYS A 127 8.98 16.00 -10.40
N VAL A 128 8.34 14.87 -10.69
CA VAL A 128 7.37 14.73 -11.78
C VAL A 128 6.07 15.41 -11.34
N GLN A 129 5.55 16.30 -12.18
CA GLN A 129 4.29 17.02 -11.95
C GLN A 129 3.16 16.46 -12.78
#